data_AF-J0NBF7-F1
#
_entry.id   AF-J0NBF7-F1
#
_cell.length_a   1.000
_cell.length_b   1.000
_cell.length_c   1.000
_cell.angle_alpha   90.00
_cell.angle_beta   90.00
_cell.angle_gamma   90.00
#
_symmetry.space_group_name_H-M   'P 1'
#
loop_
_entity.id
_entity.type
_entity.pdbx_description
1 polymer ?
#
loop_
_entity_poly.entity_id
_entity_poly.type
_entity_poly.pdbx_seq_one_letter_code
_entity_poly.pdbx_strand_id
1 'polypeptide(L)' 'MDKKDFPDILYTSLEKMGGRAKSIEVYQYIWGKYENELRKSGTLFYLWQCETRKAVILLRKQGRMKPYMPAFKDIWEIQ' A
#
# COMPACT_ATOMS: atom_id res chain seq x y z
N MET A 1 1.56 -12.18 8.15
CA MET A 1 1.90 -10.98 7.37
C MET A 1 3.24 -10.47 7.84
N ASP A 2 4.11 -10.14 6.91
CA ASP A 2 5.46 -9.59 7.10
C ASP A 2 5.59 -8.30 6.25
N LYS A 3 6.60 -7.48 6.55
CA LYS A 3 6.97 -6.25 5.82
C LYS A 3 7.14 -6.48 4.32
N LYS A 4 7.63 -7.67 3.94
CA LYS A 4 7.88 -8.06 2.56
C LYS A 4 6.60 -8.25 1.74
N ASP A 5 5.45 -8.42 2.40
CA ASP A 5 4.18 -8.65 1.74
C ASP A 5 3.54 -7.34 1.22
N PHE A 6 3.90 -6.19 1.81
CA PHE A 6 3.25 -4.91 1.51
C PHE A 6 3.36 -4.43 0.05
N PRO A 7 4.47 -4.61 -0.68
CA PRO A 7 4.54 -4.28 -2.10
C PRO A 7 3.46 -4.99 -2.93
N ASP A 8 3.30 -6.30 -2.75
CA ASP A 8 2.35 -7.07 -3.52
C ASP A 8 0.91 -6.83 -3.06
N ILE A 9 0.70 -6.68 -1.74
CA ILE A 9 -0.60 -6.29 -1.18
C ILE A 9 -1.03 -4.92 -1.73
N LEU A 10 -0.15 -3.92 -1.71
CA LEU A 10 -0.42 -2.58 -2.21
C LEU A 10 -0.75 -2.61 -3.71
N TYR A 11 0.08 -3.28 -4.51
CA TYR A 11 -0.12 -3.36 -5.95
C TYR A 11 -1.47 -4.01 -6.29
N THR A 12 -1.74 -5.18 -5.70
CA THR A 12 -3.00 -5.91 -5.91
C THR A 12 -4.21 -5.10 -5.41
N SER A 13 -4.06 -4.37 -4.31
CA SER A 13 -5.12 -3.50 -3.79
C SER A 13 -5.45 -2.39 -4.80
N LEU A 14 -4.43 -1.72 -5.32
CA LEU A 14 -4.61 -0.68 -6.34
C LEU A 14 -5.21 -1.26 -7.63
N GLU A 15 -4.78 -2.43 -8.11
CA GLU A 15 -5.40 -3.11 -9.27
C GLU A 15 -6.90 -3.35 -9.05
N LYS A 16 -7.30 -3.84 -7.87
CA LYS A 16 -8.72 -4.05 -7.54
C LYS A 16 -9.52 -2.75 -7.43
N MET A 17 -8.85 -1.62 -7.22
CA MET A 17 -9.44 -0.28 -7.16
C MET A 17 -9.37 0.46 -8.51
N GLY A 18 -9.02 -0.23 -9.61
CA GLY A 18 -8.93 0.38 -10.95
C GLY A 18 -7.60 1.04 -11.27
N GLY A 19 -6.54 0.67 -10.54
CA GLY A 19 -5.16 1.11 -10.75
C GLY A 19 -4.80 2.45 -10.12
N ARG A 20 -5.78 3.19 -9.58
CA ARG A 20 -5.58 4.52 -8.99
C ARG A 20 -6.50 4.72 -7.79
N ALA A 21 -5.95 5.12 -6.66
CA ALA A 21 -6.74 5.42 -5.46
C ALA A 21 -6.03 6.41 -4.53
N LYS A 22 -6.79 7.04 -3.62
CA LYS A 22 -6.19 7.78 -2.52
C LYS A 22 -5.58 6.82 -1.52
N SER A 23 -4.46 7.21 -0.92
CA SER A 23 -3.77 6.43 0.10
C SER A 23 -4.68 6.02 1.26
N ILE A 24 -5.63 6.88 1.66
CA ILE A 24 -6.61 6.54 2.70
C ILE A 24 -7.56 5.41 2.29
N GLU A 25 -8.01 5.40 1.03
CA GLU A 25 -8.89 4.35 0.49
C GLU A 25 -8.13 3.02 0.42
N VAL A 26 -6.85 3.06 0.05
CA VAL A 26 -5.96 1.89 0.06
C VAL A 26 -5.80 1.35 1.48
N TYR A 27 -5.58 2.22 2.49
CA TYR A 27 -5.50 1.77 3.88
C TYR A 27 -6.81 1.13 4.35
N GLN A 28 -7.97 1.71 4.01
CA GLN A 28 -9.27 1.15 4.35
C GLN A 28 -9.49 -0.22 3.70
N TYR A 29 -9.10 -0.37 2.44
CA TYR A 29 -9.19 -1.64 1.72
C TYR A 29 -8.28 -2.72 2.35
N ILE A 30 -7.02 -2.39 2.62
CA ILE A 30 -6.07 -3.31 3.27
C ILE A 30 -6.58 -3.70 4.65
N TRP A 31 -7.07 -2.73 5.43
CA TRP A 31 -7.65 -3.00 6.75
C TRP A 31 -8.83 -3.97 6.65
N GLY A 32 -9.84 -3.65 5.82
CA GLY A 32 -11.03 -4.48 5.69
C GLY A 32 -10.76 -5.90 5.21
N LYS A 33 -9.64 -6.13 4.50
CA LYS A 33 -9.28 -7.45 3.96
C LYS A 33 -8.30 -8.23 4.84
N TYR A 34 -7.37 -7.57 5.51
CA TYR A 34 -6.25 -8.20 6.21
C TYR A 34 -6.22 -7.90 7.71
N GLU A 35 -7.31 -7.40 8.29
CA GLU A 35 -7.40 -7.06 9.73
C GLU A 35 -6.90 -8.20 10.63
N ASN A 36 -7.34 -9.42 10.37
CA ASN A 36 -6.99 -10.58 11.19
C ASN A 36 -5.49 -10.88 11.16
N GLU A 37 -4.88 -10.84 9.97
CA GLU A 37 -3.45 -11.05 9.75
C GLU A 37 -2.62 -9.92 10.35
N LEU A 38 -3.08 -8.68 10.20
CA LEU A 38 -2.45 -7.50 10.79
C LEU A 38 -2.47 -7.59 12.32
N ARG A 39 -3.62 -7.89 12.93
CA ARG A 39 -3.73 -8.04 14.39
C ARG A 39 -2.80 -9.12 14.96
N LYS A 40 -2.56 -10.19 14.20
CA LYS A 40 -1.65 -11.30 14.57
C LYS A 40 -0.17 -11.00 14.30
N SER A 41 0.16 -9.89 13.64
CA SER A 41 1.53 -9.57 13.19
C SER A 41 2.43 -8.94 14.26
N GLY A 42 1.98 -8.86 15.52
CA GLY A 42 2.76 -8.30 16.62
C GLY A 42 3.11 -6.83 16.41
N THR A 43 4.39 -6.46 16.50
CA THR A 43 4.84 -5.06 16.32
C THR A 43 4.49 -4.49 14.94
N LEU A 44 4.40 -5.34 13.92
CA LEU A 44 4.02 -4.92 12.56
C LEU A 44 2.60 -4.34 12.51
N PHE A 45 1.71 -4.75 13.42
CA PHE A 45 0.37 -4.18 13.57
C PHE A 45 0.39 -2.66 13.81
N TYR A 46 1.43 -2.13 14.44
CA TYR A 46 1.56 -0.70 14.69
C TYR A 46 2.30 0.04 13.57
N LEU A 47 2.88 -0.71 12.62
CA LEU A 47 3.77 -0.17 11.59
C LEU A 47 3.26 -0.40 10.16
N TRP A 48 2.20 -1.17 9.95
CA TRP A 48 1.76 -1.60 8.62
C TRP A 48 1.50 -0.43 7.66
N GLN A 49 0.96 0.69 8.13
CA GLN A 49 0.76 1.88 7.31
C GLN A 49 2.10 2.49 6.86
N CYS A 50 3.08 2.54 7.75
CA CYS A 50 4.44 2.97 7.43
C CYS A 50 5.12 2.01 6.45
N GLU A 51 4.94 0.70 6.62
CA GLU A 51 5.46 -0.31 5.71
C GLU A 51 4.77 -0.25 4.33
N THR A 52 3.47 0.06 4.29
CA THR A 52 2.74 0.35 3.05
C THR A 52 3.33 1.58 2.33
N ARG A 53 3.67 2.65 3.06
CA ARG A 53 4.35 3.81 2.47
C ARG A 53 5.73 3.46 1.92
N LYS A 54 6.49 2.61 2.60
CA LYS A 54 7.78 2.11 2.08
C LYS A 54 7.58 1.27 0.81
N ALA A 55 6.51 0.47 0.76
CA ALA A 55 6.14 -0.29 -0.42
C ALA A 55 5.88 0.61 -1.64
N VAL A 56 5.23 1.77 -1.49
CA VAL A 56 5.08 2.76 -2.57
C VAL A 56 6.44 3.20 -3.13
N ILE A 57 7.40 3.50 -2.25
CA ILE A 57 8.75 3.93 -2.65
C ILE A 57 9.44 2.80 -3.41
N LEU A 58 9.32 1.56 -2.93
CA LEU A 58 9.91 0.39 -3.58
C LEU A 58 9.31 0.15 -4.97
N LEU A 59 7.98 0.15 -5.10
CA LEU A 59 7.29 -0.06 -6.37
C LEU A 59 7.61 1.04 -7.39
N ARG A 60 7.77 2.29 -6.96
CA ARG A 60 8.25 3.39 -7.82
C ARG A 60 9.66 3.15 -8.32
N LYS A 61 10.58 2.71 -7.45
CA LYS A 61 11.95 2.35 -7.86
C LYS A 61 11.97 1.18 -8.85
N GLN A 62 11.00 0.29 -8.77
CA GLN A 62 10.82 -0.83 -9.69
C GLN A 62 10.08 -0.46 -10.99
N GLY A 63 9.62 0.80 -11.14
CA GLY A 63 8.83 1.22 -12.30
C GLY A 63 7.41 0.65 -12.36
N ARG A 64 6.90 0.11 -11.24
CA ARG A 64 5.55 -0.48 -11.13
C ARG A 64 4.48 0.50 -10.66
N MET A 65 4.87 1.70 -10.23
CA MET A 65 3.98 2.77 -9.83
C MET A 65 4.47 4.11 -10.35
N LYS A 66 3.54 5.02 -10.64
CA LYS A 66 3.87 6.37 -11.07
C LYS A 66 4.68 7.14 -10.01
N PRO A 67 5.63 8.00 -10.44
CA PRO A 67 6.45 8.77 -9.53
C PRO A 67 5.62 9.71 -8.64
N TYR A 68 6.21 10.17 -7.55
CA TYR A 68 5.55 11.14 -6.67
C TYR A 68 5.31 12.46 -7.43
N MET A 69 4.06 12.92 -7.44
CA MET A 69 3.69 14.23 -7.97
C MET A 69 3.10 15.08 -6.84
N PRO A 70 3.66 16.26 -6.53
CA PRO A 70 3.17 17.12 -5.45
C PRO A 70 1.69 17.51 -5.60
N ALA A 71 1.21 17.68 -6.84
CA ALA A 71 -0.19 17.99 -7.16
C ALA A 71 -1.16 16.86 -6.75
N PHE A 72 -0.67 15.64 -6.57
CA PHE A 72 -1.43 14.44 -6.26
C PHE A 72 -0.81 13.67 -5.08
N LYS A 73 -0.38 14.40 -4.06
CA LYS A 73 0.42 13.87 -2.93
C LYS A 73 -0.22 12.67 -2.21
N ASP A 74 -1.54 12.59 -2.22
CA ASP A 74 -2.35 11.58 -1.56
C ASP A 74 -2.83 10.48 -2.51
N ILE A 75 -2.58 10.59 -3.81
CA ILE A 75 -3.01 9.63 -4.83
C ILE A 75 -1.86 8.70 -5.18
N TRP A 76 -2.16 7.40 -5.19
CA TRP A 76 -1.27 6.33 -5.62
C TRP A 76 -1.83 5.70 -6.88
N GLU A 77 -0.94 5.44 -7.84
CA GLU A 77 -1.31 4.94 -9.16
C GLU A 77 -0.24 3.95 -9.64
N ILE A 78 -0.68 2.80 -10.15
CA ILE A 78 0.20 1.82 -10.80
C ILE A 78 0.64 2.35 -12.17
N GLN A 79 1.72 1.77 -12.71
CA GLN A 79 2.23 2.13 -14.03
C GLN A 79 1.30 1.68 -15.15
#